data_AF-A0A7C1TGI3-F1
#
_entry.id   AF-A0A7C1TGI3-F1
#
_cell.length_a   1.000
_cell.length_b   1.000
_cell.length_c   1.000
_cell.angle_alpha   90.00
_cell.angle_beta   90.00
_cell.angle_gamma   90.00
#
_symmetry.space_group_name_H-M   'P 1'
#
loop_
_entity.id
_entity.type
_entity.pdbx_description
1 polymer ?
#
loop_
_entity_poly.entity_id
_entity_poly.type
_entity_poly.pdbx_seq_one_letter_code
_entity_poly.pdbx_strand_id
1 'polypeptide(L)' 'MAGIKKTVFHKIAKEKGWRLIDIGNRWGVSERQMSRIANSPTQKDIDAVTGLSVNDKSIKK' A
#
# COMPACT_ATOMS: atom_id res chain seq x y z
N MET A 1 -17.18 2.00 -18.52
CA MET A 1 -16.03 1.24 -18.00
C MET A 1 -15.17 2.17 -17.16
N ALA A 2 -15.36 2.23 -15.84
CA ALA A 2 -14.53 3.09 -14.98
C ALA A 2 -13.18 2.40 -14.76
N GLY A 3 -12.12 2.93 -15.41
CA GLY A 3 -10.76 2.46 -15.16
C GLY A 3 -10.41 2.62 -13.68
N ILE A 4 -9.87 1.57 -13.07
CA ILE A 4 -9.44 1.58 -11.67
C ILE A 4 -8.37 2.66 -11.51
N LYS A 5 -8.72 3.79 -10.88
CA LYS A 5 -7.76 4.87 -10.59
C LYS A 5 -6.73 4.34 -9.60
N LYS A 6 -5.52 4.06 -10.08
CA LYS A 6 -4.38 3.70 -9.22
C LYS A 6 -3.95 4.93 -8.43
N THR A 7 -4.20 4.91 -7.13
CA THR A 7 -3.80 5.98 -6.21
C THR A 7 -2.29 6.01 -6.01
N VAL A 8 -1.79 7.11 -5.46
CA VAL A 8 -0.36 7.28 -5.09
C VAL A 8 0.08 6.17 -4.12
N PHE A 9 -0.78 5.79 -3.19
CA PHE A 9 -0.57 4.67 -2.27
C PHE A 9 -0.22 3.37 -3.00
N HIS A 10 -1.01 2.99 -4.01
CA HIS A 10 -0.76 1.78 -4.80
C HIS A 10 0.56 1.84 -5.57
N LYS A 11 0.98 3.03 -6.03
CA LYS A 11 2.25 3.21 -6.73
C LYS A 11 3.43 2.96 -5.80
N ILE A 12 3.46 3.62 -4.64
CA ILE A 12 4.56 3.52 -3.67
C ILE A 12 4.63 2.10 -3.09
N ALA A 13 3.48 1.52 -2.70
CA ALA A 13 3.44 0.15 -2.19
C ALA A 13 4.01 -0.84 -3.21
N LYS A 14 3.62 -0.71 -4.49
CA LYS A 14 4.12 -1.57 -5.56
C LYS A 14 5.61 -1.36 -5.83
N GLU A 15 6.06 -0.11 -5.89
CA GLU A 15 7.47 0.25 -6.11
C GLU A 15 8.38 -0.34 -5.04
N LYS A 16 7.92 -0.36 -3.79
CA LYS A 16 8.64 -0.95 -2.66
C LYS A 16 8.45 -2.46 -2.52
N GLY A 17 7.64 -3.09 -3.36
CA GLY A 17 7.38 -4.54 -3.28
C GLY A 17 6.45 -4.98 -2.15
N TRP A 18 5.62 -4.08 -1.63
CA TRP A 18 4.64 -4.40 -0.59
C TRP A 18 3.25 -4.69 -1.18
N ARG A 19 2.56 -5.68 -0.60
CA ARG A 19 1.13 -5.91 -0.86
C ARG A 19 0.30 -5.21 0.20
N LEU A 20 -0.92 -4.82 -0.16
CA LEU A 20 -1.86 -4.18 0.77
C LEU A 20 -2.11 -5.05 2.02
N ILE A 21 -2.23 -6.37 1.83
CA ILE A 21 -2.44 -7.34 2.92
C ILE A 21 -1.25 -7.32 3.89
N ASP A 22 -0.02 -7.28 3.38
CA ASP A 22 1.19 -7.26 4.23
C ASP A 22 1.29 -5.97 5.05
N ILE A 23 0.97 -4.84 4.42
CA ILE A 23 0.95 -3.54 5.08
C ILE A 23 -0.19 -3.50 6.12
N GLY A 24 -1.38 -4.00 5.77
CA GLY A 24 -2.51 -4.10 6.68
C GLY A 24 -2.19 -4.95 7.91
N ASN A 25 -1.60 -6.13 7.71
CA ASN A 25 -1.14 -7.00 8.79
C ASN A 25 -0.10 -6.30 9.68
N ARG A 26 0.84 -5.54 9.09
CA ARG A 26 1.86 -4.80 9.83
C ARG A 26 1.26 -3.67 10.68
N TRP A 27 0.21 -3.03 10.22
CA TRP A 27 -0.44 -1.91 10.91
C TRP A 27 -1.66 -2.33 11.75
N GLY A 28 -2.00 -3.62 11.78
CA GLY A 28 -3.19 -4.13 12.48
C GLY A 28 -4.52 -3.71 11.84
N VAL A 29 -4.50 -3.39 10.55
CA VAL A 29 -5.66 -2.91 9.79
C VAL A 29 -6.25 -4.07 8.98
N SER A 30 -7.57 -4.24 9.07
CA SER A 30 -8.27 -5.26 8.27
C SER A 30 -8.14 -5.01 6.76
N GLU A 31 -8.17 -6.07 5.96
CA GLU A 31 -8.06 -5.98 4.50
C GLU A 31 -9.10 -5.04 3.87
N ARG A 32 -10.33 -5.01 4.43
CA ARG A 32 -11.39 -4.10 4.00
C ARG A 32 -11.05 -2.64 4.29
N GLN A 33 -10.57 -2.33 5.50
CA GLN A 33 -10.14 -0.97 5.83
C GLN A 33 -8.93 -0.56 5.01
N MET A 34 -7.99 -1.48 4.80
CA MET A 34 -6.81 -1.25 3.99
C MET A 34 -7.16 -0.95 2.54
N SER A 35 -8.13 -1.67 1.98
CA SER A 35 -8.66 -1.40 0.64
C SER A 35 -9.30 -0.01 0.54
N ARG A 36 -10.00 0.42 1.59
CA ARG A 36 -10.57 1.78 1.66
C ARG A 36 -9.47 2.85 1.71
N ILE A 37 -8.45 2.65 2.55
CA ILE A 37 -7.29 3.54 2.66
C ILE A 37 -6.54 3.60 1.33
N ALA A 38 -6.28 2.45 0.70
CA ALA A 38 -5.58 2.40 -0.57
C ALA A 38 -6.37 3.09 -1.70
N ASN A 39 -7.71 3.04 -1.67
CA ASN A 39 -8.57 3.71 -2.66
C ASN A 39 -8.76 5.22 -2.40
N SER A 40 -8.65 5.67 -1.15
CA SER A 40 -8.76 7.08 -0.77
C SER A 40 -7.72 7.44 0.30
N PRO A 41 -6.42 7.44 -0.07
CA PRO A 41 -5.36 7.61 0.92
C PRO A 41 -5.32 9.05 1.42
N THR A 42 -5.19 9.20 2.74
CA THR A 42 -4.89 10.50 3.35
C THR A 42 -3.39 10.77 3.29
N GLN A 43 -2.98 12.02 3.55
CA GLN A 43 -1.56 12.38 3.58
C GLN A 43 -0.77 11.53 4.59
N LYS A 44 -1.37 11.21 5.75
CA LYS A 44 -0.76 10.34 6.77
C LYS A 44 -0.53 8.92 6.26
N ASP A 45 -1.45 8.38 5.47
CA ASP A 45 -1.33 7.04 4.90
C ASP A 45 -0.23 6.99 3.83
N ILE A 46 -0.11 8.06 3.04
CA ILE A 46 0.97 8.22 2.07
C ILE A 46 2.32 8.25 2.80
N ASP A 47 2.45 9.07 3.84
CA ASP A 47 3.67 9.16 4.67
C ASP A 47 4.01 7.82 5.36
N ALA A 48 2.99 7.08 5.81
CA ALA A 48 3.19 5.77 6.40
C ALA A 48 3.76 4.76 5.37
N VAL A 49 3.26 4.75 4.12
CA VAL A 49 3.80 3.90 3.05
C VAL A 49 5.17 4.36 2.59
N THR A 50 5.43 5.67 2.50
CA THR A 50 6.76 6.21 2.16
C THR A 50 7.79 5.93 3.26
N GLY A 51 7.37 5.72 4.51
CA GLY A 51 8.23 5.25 5.59
C GLY A 51 8.58 3.75 5.56
N LEU A 52 7.85 2.93 4.80
CA LEU A 52 8.17 1.49 4.70
C LEU A 52 9.53 1.27 4.02
N SER A 53 10.39 0.42 4.60
CA SER A 53 11.61 -0.03 3.90
C SER A 53 11.25 -0.79 2.61
N VAL A 54 12.17 -0.91 1.66
CA VAL A 54 11.95 -1.78 0.49
C VAL A 54 11.76 -3.22 0.99
N ASN A 55 10.71 -3.89 0.54
CA ASN A 55 10.45 -5.27 0.92
C ASN A 55 11.43 -6.18 0.18
N ASP A 56 12.48 -6.61 0.88
CA ASP A 56 13.55 -7.45 0.34
C ASP A 56 13.02 -8.75 -0.33
N LYS A 57 11.84 -9.20 0.10
CA LYS A 57 11.14 -10.35 -0.48
C LYS A 57 10.76 -10.16 -1.96
N SER A 58 10.70 -8.93 -2.48
CA SER A 58 10.40 -8.67 -3.90
C SER A 58 11.63 -8.55 -4.79
N ILE A 59 12.84 -8.46 -4.22
CA ILE A 59 14.10 -8.26 -4.98
C ILE A 59 14.68 -9.60 -5.47
N LYS A 60 14.28 -10.73 -4.87
CA LYS A 60 14.80 -12.07 -5.19
C LYS A 60 14.08 -12.77 -6.36
N LYS A 61 13.77 -12.10 -7.47
CA LYS A 61 13.23 -12.77 -8.66
C LYS A 61 14.06 -12.52 -9.90
#